data_AF-A0A1F2U984-F1
#
_entry.id   AF-A0A1F2U984-F1
#
_cell.length_a   1.000
_cell.length_b   1.000
_cell.length_c   1.000
_cell.angle_alpha   90.00
_cell.angle_beta   90.00
_cell.angle_gamma   90.00
#
_symmetry.space_group_name_H-M   'P 1'
#
loop_
_entity.id
_entity.type
_entity.pdbx_description
1 polymer ?
#
loop_
_entity_poly.entity_id
_entity_poly.type
_entity_poly.pdbx_seq_one_letter_code
_entity_poly.pdbx_strand_id
1 'polypeptide(L)' 'MQNCSFCHLPRGNPKDPAKKTSYGPLLTDLFRREQPLSEQGARLFILQGVPEKMPGFQYGLEPKEIDTILAYLKTL' A
#
# COMPACT_ATOMS: atom_id res chain seq x y z
N MET A 1 -1.58 -3.59 -14.46
CA MET A 1 -2.57 -2.66 -13.86
C MET A 1 -2.07 -2.23 -12.48
N GLN A 2 -2.13 -0.93 -12.18
CA GLN A 2 -1.75 -0.35 -10.88
C GLN A 2 -3.01 -0.02 -10.07
N ASN A 3 -3.55 -1.00 -9.32
CA ASN A 3 -4.80 -0.85 -8.57
C ASN A 3 -4.58 -1.05 -7.06
N CYS A 4 -3.75 -0.21 -6.44
CA CYS A 4 -3.40 -0.31 -5.02
C CYS A 4 -4.63 -0.34 -4.11
N SER A 5 -5.66 0.46 -4.45
CA SER A 5 -6.93 0.53 -3.71
C SER A 5 -7.69 -0.80 -3.70
N PHE A 6 -7.50 -1.67 -4.69
CA PHE A 6 -8.20 -2.96 -4.74
C PHE A 6 -7.88 -3.83 -3.53
N CYS A 7 -6.61 -3.82 -3.11
CA CYS A 7 -6.15 -4.60 -1.96
C CYS A 7 -6.08 -3.79 -0.68
N HIS A 8 -5.70 -2.51 -0.73
CA HIS A 8 -5.37 -1.70 0.44
C HIS A 8 -6.53 -0.84 0.97
N LEU A 9 -7.61 -0.67 0.21
CA LEU A 9 -8.78 0.07 0.67
C LEU A 9 -9.69 -0.85 1.50
N PRO A 10 -10.03 -0.49 2.75
CA PRO A 10 -10.99 -1.26 3.53
C PRO A 10 -12.36 -1.24 2.86
N ARG A 11 -12.95 -2.42 2.67
CA ARG A 11 -14.33 -2.59 2.20
C ARG A 11 -15.23 -2.87 3.40
N GLY A 12 -16.40 -2.25 3.41
CA GLY A 12 -17.42 -2.56 4.40
C GLY A 12 -17.95 -3.97 4.18
N ASN A 13 -18.17 -4.71 5.26
CA ASN A 13 -18.90 -5.97 5.19
C ASN A 13 -20.41 -5.67 5.29
N PRO A 14 -21.23 -6.04 4.28
CA PRO A 14 -22.67 -5.79 4.32
C PRO A 14 -23.38 -6.43 5.51
N LYS A 15 -22.82 -7.52 6.06
CA LYS A 15 -23.36 -8.24 7.23
C LYS A 15 -22.87 -7.69 8.56
N ASP A 16 -21.81 -6.88 8.55
CA ASP A 16 -21.21 -6.27 9.73
C ASP A 16 -20.50 -4.95 9.34
N PRO A 17 -21.22 -3.82 9.35
CA PRO A 17 -20.69 -2.53 8.90
C PRO A 17 -19.50 -2.04 9.74
N ALA A 18 -19.34 -2.53 10.97
CA ALA A 18 -18.22 -2.19 11.84
C ALA A 18 -16.93 -2.93 11.43
N LYS A 19 -17.07 -4.09 10.79
CA LYS A 19 -15.94 -4.89 10.32
C LYS A 19 -15.51 -4.47 8.92
N LYS A 20 -14.49 -3.60 8.89
CA LYS A 20 -13.79 -3.23 7.66
C LYS A 20 -12.66 -4.23 7.38
N THR A 21 -12.68 -4.86 6.21
CA THR A 21 -11.62 -5.78 5.80
C THR A 21 -10.97 -5.31 4.49
N SER A 22 -9.67 -5.52 4.38
CA SER A 22 -8.88 -5.29 3.17
C SER A 22 -8.07 -6.56 2.88
N TYR A 23 -7.73 -6.80 1.61
CA TYR A 23 -6.92 -7.96 1.22
C TYR A 23 -5.45 -7.76 1.61
N GLY A 24 -4.97 -6.53 1.51
CA GLY A 24 -3.66 -6.10 1.99
C GLY A 24 -3.77 -5.32 3.30
N PRO A 25 -2.63 -5.01 3.96
CA PRO A 25 -2.61 -4.16 5.15
C PRO A 25 -3.10 -2.75 4.81
N LEU A 26 -3.64 -2.05 5.80
CA LEU A 26 -3.97 -0.64 5.67
C LEU A 26 -2.68 0.17 5.50
N LEU A 27 -2.72 1.15 4.58
CA LEU A 27 -1.58 2.04 4.32
C LEU A 27 -1.66 3.37 5.09
N THR A 28 -2.76 3.61 5.81
CA THR A 28 -2.91 4.76 6.72
C THR A 28 -1.86 4.71 7.83
N ASP A 29 -1.27 5.85 8.16
CA ASP A 29 -0.22 6.00 9.18
C ASP A 29 1.00 5.08 8.99
N LEU A 30 1.26 4.57 7.77
CA LEU A 30 2.36 3.63 7.49
C LEU A 30 3.73 4.13 7.99
N PHE A 31 3.93 5.44 7.93
CA PHE A 31 5.15 6.14 8.36
C PHE A 31 5.09 6.71 9.79
N ARG A 32 3.94 6.61 10.48
CA ARG A 32 3.69 7.26 11.79
C ARG A 32 3.25 6.29 12.89
N ARG A 33 2.92 5.04 12.54
CA ARG A 33 2.59 3.96 13.48
C ARG A 33 3.75 3.63 14.43
N GLU A 34 3.47 2.89 15.51
CA GLU A 34 4.46 2.51 16.54
C GLU A 34 5.76 1.91 15.98
N GLN A 35 5.66 1.15 14.88
CA GLN A 35 6.80 0.63 14.11
C GLN A 35 6.76 1.16 12.68
N PRO A 36 7.25 2.39 12.43
CA PRO A 36 7.12 3.04 11.15
C PRO A 36 7.94 2.31 10.09
N LEU A 37 7.36 2.15 8.89
CA LEU A 37 8.11 1.62 7.76
C LEU A 37 9.02 2.73 7.20
N SER A 38 10.28 2.42 6.92
CA SER A 38 11.17 3.38 6.27
C SER A 38 10.74 3.62 4.82
N GLU A 39 11.07 4.79 4.28
CA GLU A 39 10.78 5.11 2.87
C GLU A 39 11.49 4.15 1.91
N GLN A 40 12.75 3.79 2.18
CA GLN A 40 13.44 2.76 1.41
C GLN A 40 12.74 1.39 1.50
N GLY A 41 12.23 1.02 2.68
CA GLY A 41 11.45 -0.21 2.86
C GLY A 41 10.17 -0.20 2.04
N ALA A 42 9.39 0.89 2.12
CA ALA A 42 8.18 1.07 1.32
C ALA A 42 8.48 1.03 -0.19
N ARG A 43 9.57 1.69 -0.63
CA ARG A 43 10.02 1.63 -2.03
C ARG A 43 10.32 0.21 -2.47
N LEU A 44 11.04 -0.57 -1.67
CA LEU A 44 11.38 -1.96 -1.98
C LEU A 44 10.12 -2.81 -2.14
N PHE A 45 9.12 -2.65 -1.27
CA PHE A 45 7.83 -3.34 -1.42
C PHE A 45 7.10 -2.96 -2.70
N ILE A 46 7.10 -1.69 -3.10
CA ILE A 46 6.47 -1.25 -4.36
C ILE A 46 7.22 -1.84 -5.57
N LEU A 47 8.55 -1.83 -5.56
CA LEU A 47 9.36 -2.34 -6.67
C LEU A 47 9.26 -3.86 -6.82
N GLN A 48 9.49 -4.59 -5.72
CA GLN A 48 9.64 -6.04 -5.73
C GLN A 48 8.33 -6.78 -5.48
N GLY A 49 7.38 -6.12 -4.82
CA GLY A 49 6.15 -6.77 -4.36
C GLY A 49 6.42 -7.77 -3.24
N VAL A 50 5.43 -8.63 -3.00
CA VAL A 50 5.50 -9.78 -2.11
C VAL A 50 4.92 -10.96 -2.89
N PRO A 51 5.66 -12.08 -3.06
CA PRO A 51 5.19 -13.25 -3.79
C PRO A 51 3.77 -13.63 -3.39
N GLU A 52 2.89 -13.81 -4.38
CA GLU A 52 1.48 -14.19 -4.25
C GLU A 52 0.56 -13.21 -3.49
N LYS A 53 1.08 -12.10 -2.94
CA LYS A 53 0.30 -11.17 -2.11
C LYS A 53 0.23 -9.75 -2.67
N MET A 54 1.35 -9.24 -3.19
CA MET A 54 1.44 -7.89 -3.74
C MET A 54 2.29 -7.94 -5.01
N PRO A 55 1.78 -7.50 -6.16
CA PRO A 55 2.57 -7.44 -7.38
C PRO A 55 3.73 -6.43 -7.21
N GLY A 56 4.88 -6.75 -7.81
CA GLY A 56 6.00 -5.82 -7.93
C GLY A 56 5.82 -4.93 -9.16
N PHE A 57 6.19 -3.66 -9.02
CA PHE A 57 6.01 -2.64 -10.05
C PHE A 57 7.33 -2.10 -10.64
N GLN A 58 8.47 -2.76 -10.39
CA GLN A 58 9.79 -2.33 -10.88
C GLN A 58 9.89 -2.08 -12.39
N TYR A 59 9.05 -2.72 -13.21
CA TYR A 59 9.01 -2.54 -14.66
C TYR A 59 7.75 -1.83 -15.15
N GLY A 60 6.86 -1.44 -14.23
CA GLY A 60 5.55 -0.88 -14.54
C GLY A 60 5.33 0.53 -13.98
N LEU A 61 6.30 1.08 -13.25
CA LEU A 61 6.32 2.44 -12.70
C LEU A 61 7.69 3.06 -12.94
N GLU A 62 7.70 4.33 -13.36
CA GLU A 62 8.91 5.13 -13.37
C GLU A 62 9.34 5.53 -11.94
N PRO A 63 10.63 5.78 -11.70
CA PRO A 63 11.11 6.19 -10.38
C PRO A 63 10.33 7.38 -9.78
N LYS A 64 9.99 8.38 -10.61
CA LYS A 64 9.24 9.56 -10.19
C LYS A 64 7.80 9.26 -9.78
N GLU A 65 7.16 8.27 -10.40
CA GLU A 65 5.82 7.83 -10.01
C GLU A 65 5.86 7.16 -8.64
N ILE A 66 6.90 6.36 -8.37
CA ILE A 66 7.12 5.75 -7.05
C ILE A 66 7.33 6.83 -5.98
N ASP A 67 8.12 7.86 -6.28
CA ASP A 67 8.34 8.99 -5.37
C ASP A 67 7.02 9.69 -5.04
N THR A 68 6.17 9.88 -6.06
CA THR A 68 4.84 10.49 -5.91
C THR A 68 3.93 9.63 -5.05
N ILE A 69 3.95 8.30 -5.23
CA ILE A 69 3.20 7.36 -4.39
C ILE A 69 3.68 7.45 -2.93
N LEU A 70 5.00 7.42 -2.70
CA LEU A 70 5.57 7.51 -1.36
C LEU A 70 5.21 8.85 -0.69
N ALA A 71 5.25 9.95 -1.44
CA ALA A 71 4.83 11.26 -0.95
C ALA A 71 3.36 11.27 -0.54
N TYR A 72 2.47 10.70 -1.37
CA TYR A 72 1.05 10.56 -1.03
C TYR A 72 0.84 9.70 0.22
N LEU A 73 1.51 8.55 0.33
CA LEU A 73 1.40 7.67 1.49
C LEU A 73 1.87 8.32 2.80
N LYS A 74 2.75 9.32 2.75
CA LYS A 74 3.16 10.12 3.93
C LYS A 74 2.10 11.13 4.39
N THR A 75 1.14 11.46 3.52
CA THR A 75 0.00 12.34 3.86
C THR A 75 -1.15 11.60 4.52
N LEU A 76 -1.19 10.28 4.36
CA LEU A 76 -2.11 9.37 5.06
C LEU A 76 -1.65 9.11 6.50
#